data_AF-A0A9R1FKK6-F1
#
_entry.id   AF-A0A9R1FKK6-F1
#
_cell.length_a   1.000
_cell.length_b   1.000
_cell.length_c   1.000
_cell.angle_alpha   90.00
_cell.angle_beta   90.00
_cell.angle_gamma   90.00
#
_symmetry.space_group_name_H-M   'P 1'
#
loop_
_entity.id
_entity.type
_entity.pdbx_description
1 polymer ?
#
loop_
_entity_poly.entity_id
_entity_poly.type
_entity_poly.pdbx_seq_one_letter_code
_entity_poly.pdbx_strand_id
1 'polypeptide(L)'
;MENPLVPAVLDNLPLLLDNPDLADTLLHRAFADLRRNNVLALQAAVCLLQGLRLEAELRTLPAPTEDQRLERAAVGAVLDALVASIDSLTDQQWALIRLVGLLFVVRAAASARSRARLLPGLLLAAVSAAVIVYVSTGGAVVPGFRSFVRFSLLMLGFLFGSDRPRAPGRAG
;
A
#
# COMPACT_ATOMS: atom_id res chain seq x y z
N MET A 1 -2.13 6.14 -18.82
CA MET A 1 -3.46 6.33 -18.19
C MET A 1 -3.26 6.46 -16.68
N GLU A 2 -3.90 7.43 -16.04
CA GLU A 2 -3.92 7.53 -14.58
C GLU A 2 -4.73 6.37 -14.00
N ASN A 3 -4.20 5.70 -12.97
CA ASN A 3 -4.88 4.59 -12.32
C ASN A 3 -6.00 5.15 -11.43
N PRO A 4 -7.29 4.90 -11.74
CA PRO A 4 -8.43 5.48 -11.01
C PRO A 4 -8.51 5.02 -9.55
N LEU A 5 -7.76 3.98 -9.17
CA LEU A 5 -7.69 3.49 -7.80
C LEU A 5 -6.75 4.33 -6.92
N VAL A 6 -5.80 5.05 -7.51
CA VAL A 6 -4.90 5.96 -6.78
C VAL A 6 -5.64 7.13 -6.12
N PRO A 7 -6.49 7.91 -6.83
CA PRO A 7 -7.27 8.97 -6.20
C PRO A 7 -8.24 8.41 -5.15
N ALA A 8 -8.85 7.24 -5.38
CA ALA A 8 -9.70 6.60 -4.38
C ALA A 8 -8.97 6.27 -3.06
N VAL A 9 -7.69 5.86 -3.12
CA VAL A 9 -6.87 5.63 -1.92
C VAL A 9 -6.49 6.96 -1.25
N LEU A 10 -6.20 8.01 -2.04
CA LEU A 10 -5.87 9.33 -1.52
C LEU A 10 -7.07 10.03 -0.85
N ASP A 11 -8.27 9.87 -1.42
CA ASP A 11 -9.51 10.43 -0.87
C ASP A 11 -9.87 9.77 0.48
N ASN A 12 -9.49 8.50 0.66
CA ASN A 12 -9.71 7.75 1.90
C ASN A 12 -8.48 7.70 2.82
N LEU A 13 -7.44 8.48 2.53
CA LEU A 13 -6.19 8.52 3.30
C LEU A 13 -6.37 8.76 4.81
N PRO A 14 -7.25 9.67 5.29
CA PRO A 14 -7.42 9.91 6.72
C PRO A 14 -7.91 8.66 7.45
N LEU A 15 -8.91 7.98 6.86
CA LEU A 15 -9.50 6.75 7.41
C LEU A 15 -8.46 5.62 7.47
N LEU A 16 -7.60 5.52 6.47
CA LEU A 16 -6.52 4.53 6.39
C LEU A 16 -5.42 4.78 7.42
N LEU A 17 -5.09 6.06 7.67
CA LEU A 17 -4.09 6.44 8.69
C LEU A 17 -4.59 6.19 10.11
N ASP A 18 -5.89 6.27 10.34
CA ASP A 18 -6.51 5.98 11.64
C ASP A 18 -6.74 4.49 11.88
N ASN A 19 -6.85 3.67 10.83
CA ASN A 19 -7.12 2.23 10.92
C ASN A 19 -6.04 1.40 10.20
N PRO A 20 -4.94 1.03 10.88
CA PRO A 20 -3.84 0.28 10.27
C PRO A 20 -4.27 -1.12 9.77
N ASP A 21 -5.25 -1.76 10.42
CA ASP A 21 -5.77 -3.08 10.01
C ASP A 21 -6.52 -3.02 8.67
N LEU A 22 -7.21 -1.90 8.41
CA LEU A 22 -7.91 -1.67 7.15
C LEU A 22 -6.91 -1.45 6.01
N ALA A 23 -5.82 -0.71 6.26
CA ALA A 23 -4.71 -0.58 5.33
C ALA A 23 -4.03 -1.93 5.03
N ASP A 24 -3.85 -2.80 6.04
CA ASP A 24 -3.30 -4.15 5.84
C ASP A 24 -4.23 -5.03 5.00
N THR A 25 -5.54 -4.99 5.28
CA THR A 25 -6.54 -5.76 4.52
C THR A 25 -6.54 -5.38 3.04
N LEU A 26 -6.52 -4.07 2.75
CA LEU A 26 -6.46 -3.58 1.36
C LEU A 26 -5.14 -3.94 0.68
N LEU A 27 -4.01 -3.90 1.40
CA LEU A 27 -2.72 -4.32 0.88
C LEU A 27 -2.72 -5.81 0.54
N HIS A 28 -3.25 -6.66 1.41
CA HIS A 28 -3.41 -8.10 1.16
C HIS A 28 -4.26 -8.37 -0.08
N ARG A 29 -5.38 -7.67 -0.22
CA ARG A 29 -6.25 -7.78 -1.39
C ARG A 29 -5.52 -7.37 -2.67
N ALA A 30 -4.81 -6.25 -2.65
CA ALA A 30 -4.03 -5.78 -3.79
C ALA A 30 -2.92 -6.76 -4.20
N PHE A 31 -2.26 -7.41 -3.24
CA PHE A 31 -1.30 -8.49 -3.52
C PHE A 31 -1.98 -9.72 -4.14
N ALA A 32 -3.17 -10.10 -3.67
CA ALA A 32 -3.93 -11.19 -4.24
C ALA A 32 -4.32 -10.88 -5.71
N ASP A 33 -4.77 -9.66 -5.98
CA ASP A 33 -5.10 -9.19 -7.33
C ASP A 33 -3.88 -9.17 -8.25
N LEU A 34 -2.72 -8.70 -7.76
CA LEU A 34 -1.45 -8.74 -8.49
C LEU A 34 -1.05 -10.19 -8.84
N ARG A 35 -1.16 -11.10 -7.86
CA ARG A 35 -0.85 -12.52 -8.08
C ARG A 35 -1.78 -13.14 -9.11
N ARG A 36 -3.08 -12.83 -9.05
CA ARG A 36 -4.07 -13.30 -10.03
C ARG A 36 -3.76 -12.76 -11.42
N ASN A 37 -3.40 -11.49 -11.55
CA ASN A 37 -3.02 -10.88 -12.82
C ASN A 37 -1.81 -11.58 -13.46
N ASN A 38 -0.79 -11.91 -12.65
CA ASN A 38 0.38 -12.65 -13.13
C ASN A 38 0.03 -14.05 -13.64
N VAL A 39 -0.91 -14.75 -12.98
CA VAL A 39 -1.37 -16.07 -13.45
C VAL A 39 -2.10 -15.95 -14.79
N LEU A 40 -2.97 -14.96 -14.95
CA LEU A 40 -3.67 -14.71 -16.21
C LEU A 40 -2.71 -14.34 -17.34
N ALA A 41 -1.71 -13.49 -17.06
CA ALA A 41 -0.69 -13.11 -18.04
C ALA A 41 0.14 -14.32 -18.49
N LEU A 42 0.53 -15.19 -17.55
CA LEU A 42 1.25 -16.42 -17.87
C LEU A 42 0.40 -17.37 -18.72
N GLN A 43 -0.89 -17.52 -18.39
CA GLN A 43 -1.81 -18.34 -19.17
C GLN A 43 -1.99 -17.81 -20.59
N ALA A 44 -2.18 -16.49 -20.75
CA ALA A 44 -2.27 -15.86 -22.07
C ALA A 44 -0.99 -16.04 -22.89
N ALA A 45 0.19 -15.90 -22.26
CA ALA A 45 1.48 -16.13 -22.90
C ALA A 45 1.66 -17.59 -23.36
N VAL A 46 1.22 -18.56 -22.54
CA VAL A 46 1.24 -19.99 -22.93
C VAL A 46 0.30 -20.24 -24.11
N CYS A 47 -0.92 -19.71 -24.10
CA CYS A 47 -1.85 -19.83 -25.22
C CYS A 47 -1.29 -19.20 -26.49
N LEU A 48 -0.63 -18.04 -26.39
CA LEU A 48 0.02 -17.39 -27.52
C LEU A 48 1.16 -18.25 -28.09
N LEU A 49 2.05 -18.80 -27.24
CA LEU A 49 3.11 -19.71 -27.67
C LEU A 49 2.57 -20.95 -28.39
N GLN A 50 1.49 -21.53 -27.86
CA GLN A 50 0.82 -22.68 -28.48
C GLN A 50 0.22 -22.30 -29.84
N GLY A 51 -0.45 -21.15 -29.93
CA GLY A 51 -1.03 -20.65 -31.18
C GLY A 51 0.03 -20.35 -32.24
N LEU A 52 1.15 -19.72 -31.87
CA LEU A 52 2.26 -19.45 -32.79
C LEU A 52 2.90 -20.74 -33.30
N ARG A 53 3.00 -21.77 -32.45
CA ARG A 53 3.50 -23.08 -32.87
C ARG A 53 2.56 -23.74 -33.89
N LEU A 54 1.26 -23.72 -33.64
CA LEU A 54 0.25 -24.22 -34.57
C LEU A 54 0.26 -23.44 -35.89
N GLU A 55 0.44 -22.13 -35.84
CA GLU A 55 0.57 -21.29 -37.03
C GLU A 55 1.82 -21.65 -37.84
N ALA A 56 2.95 -21.89 -37.17
CA ALA A 56 4.19 -22.33 -37.83
C ALA A 56 4.03 -23.71 -38.50
N GLU A 57 3.33 -24.65 -37.86
CA GLU A 57 2.99 -25.95 -38.45
C GLU A 57 2.02 -25.80 -39.65
N LEU A 58 1.07 -24.85 -39.59
CA LEU A 58 0.15 -24.56 -40.70
C LEU A 58 0.86 -23.95 -41.91
N ARG A 59 1.98 -23.23 -41.71
CA ARG A 59 2.77 -22.62 -42.80
C ARG A 59 3.62 -23.62 -43.57
N THR A 60 3.95 -24.78 -42.99
CA THR A 60 4.73 -25.83 -43.67
C THR A 60 3.88 -26.74 -44.55
N LEU A 61 2.56 -26.67 -44.42
CA LEU A 61 1.59 -27.38 -45.26
C LEU A 61 1.48 -26.72 -46.66
N PRO A 62 1.10 -27.49 -47.69
CA PRO A 62 0.94 -26.98 -49.06
C PRO A 62 -0.11 -25.86 -49.18
N ALA A 63 -0.11 -25.18 -50.33
CA ALA A 63 -0.91 -23.99 -50.58
C ALA A 63 -2.38 -24.18 -50.18
N PRO A 64 -2.94 -23.28 -49.36
CA PRO A 64 -4.27 -23.46 -48.78
C PRO A 64 -5.36 -23.30 -49.83
N THR A 65 -6.38 -24.14 -49.73
CA THR A 65 -7.71 -23.90 -50.33
C THR A 65 -8.35 -22.63 -49.76
N GLU A 66 -9.34 -22.08 -50.46
CA GLU A 66 -10.08 -20.87 -50.05
C GLU A 66 -10.58 -20.98 -48.59
N ASP A 67 -11.15 -22.12 -48.20
CA ASP A 67 -11.64 -22.39 -46.84
C ASP A 67 -10.53 -22.37 -45.79
N GLN A 68 -9.35 -22.92 -46.11
CA GLN A 68 -8.18 -22.90 -45.22
C GLN A 68 -7.59 -21.49 -45.06
N ARG A 69 -7.79 -20.60 -46.04
CA ARG A 69 -7.38 -19.18 -45.89
C ARG A 69 -8.26 -18.46 -44.87
N LEU A 70 -9.56 -18.73 -44.87
CA LEU A 70 -10.50 -18.17 -43.90
C LEU A 70 -10.18 -18.67 -42.48
N GLU A 71 -9.90 -19.97 -42.33
CA GLU A 71 -9.47 -20.55 -41.05
C GLU A 71 -8.16 -19.93 -40.55
N ARG A 72 -7.16 -19.74 -41.43
CA ARG A 72 -5.89 -19.08 -41.07
C ARG A 72 -6.08 -17.62 -40.66
N ALA A 73 -6.97 -16.90 -41.33
CA ALA A 73 -7.31 -15.53 -40.94
C ALA A 73 -7.97 -15.47 -39.55
N ALA A 74 -8.84 -16.43 -39.24
CA ALA A 74 -9.44 -16.55 -37.91
C ALA A 74 -8.40 -16.86 -36.82
N VAL A 75 -7.45 -17.76 -37.09
CA VAL A 75 -6.34 -18.05 -36.16
C VAL A 75 -5.47 -16.81 -35.93
N GLY A 76 -5.16 -16.06 -36.99
CA GLY A 76 -4.43 -14.79 -36.88
C GLY A 76 -5.14 -13.78 -35.99
N ALA A 77 -6.46 -13.62 -36.17
CA ALA A 77 -7.26 -12.72 -35.32
C ALA A 77 -7.26 -13.14 -33.84
N VAL A 78 -7.25 -14.45 -33.55
CA VAL A 78 -7.14 -14.97 -32.17
C VAL A 78 -5.76 -14.68 -31.57
N LEU A 79 -4.69 -14.82 -32.36
CA LEU A 79 -3.34 -14.48 -31.92
C LEU A 79 -3.19 -12.98 -31.63
N ASP A 80 -3.71 -12.12 -32.49
CA ASP A 80 -3.71 -10.67 -32.28
C ASP A 80 -4.51 -10.29 -31.02
N ALA A 81 -5.66 -10.92 -30.79
CA ALA A 81 -6.44 -10.73 -29.57
C ALA A 81 -5.68 -11.19 -28.31
N LEU A 82 -4.90 -12.27 -28.40
CA LEU A 82 -4.04 -12.73 -27.30
C LEU A 82 -2.91 -11.73 -27.02
N VAL A 83 -2.25 -11.17 -28.04
CA VAL A 83 -1.25 -10.11 -27.87
C VAL A 83 -1.87 -8.91 -27.15
N ALA A 84 -3.01 -8.41 -27.64
CA ALA A 84 -3.71 -7.29 -27.03
C ALA A 84 -4.11 -7.57 -25.56
N SER A 85 -4.49 -8.82 -25.25
CA SER A 85 -4.81 -9.21 -23.87
C SER A 85 -3.58 -9.19 -22.96
N ILE A 86 -2.41 -9.63 -23.44
CA ILE A 86 -1.15 -9.59 -22.69
C ILE A 86 -0.72 -8.15 -22.42
N ASP A 87 -0.85 -7.26 -23.41
CA ASP A 87 -0.54 -5.83 -23.24
C ASP A 87 -1.45 -5.20 -22.18
N SER A 88 -2.77 -5.46 -22.26
CA SER A 88 -3.73 -4.99 -21.26
C SER A 88 -3.42 -5.51 -19.85
N LEU A 89 -3.02 -6.77 -19.71
CA LEU A 89 -2.66 -7.36 -18.42
C LEU A 89 -1.37 -6.74 -17.87
N THR A 90 -0.44 -6.37 -18.74
CA THR A 90 0.82 -5.69 -18.37
C THR A 90 0.54 -4.27 -17.88
N ASP A 91 -0.34 -3.52 -18.56
CA ASP A 91 -0.77 -2.20 -18.11
C ASP A 91 -1.48 -2.27 -16.74
N GLN A 92 -2.35 -3.26 -16.56
CA GLN A 92 -3.00 -3.52 -15.28
C GLN A 92 -2.00 -3.92 -14.18
N GLN A 93 -0.93 -4.63 -14.52
CA GLN A 93 0.14 -4.98 -13.59
C GLN A 93 0.84 -3.74 -13.04
N TRP A 94 1.19 -2.79 -13.90
CA TRP A 94 1.80 -1.52 -13.47
C TRP A 94 0.87 -0.70 -12.58
N ALA A 95 -0.42 -0.69 -12.89
CA ALA A 95 -1.44 -0.06 -12.06
C ALA A 95 -1.49 -0.70 -10.65
N LEU A 96 -1.52 -2.02 -10.57
CA LEU A 96 -1.53 -2.76 -9.30
C LEU A 96 -0.25 -2.57 -8.49
N ILE A 97 0.93 -2.57 -9.13
CA ILE A 97 2.22 -2.29 -8.47
C ILE A 97 2.21 -0.90 -7.82
N ARG A 98 1.73 0.12 -8.53
CA ARG A 98 1.61 1.48 -7.98
C ARG A 98 0.67 1.54 -6.78
N LEU A 99 -0.46 0.82 -6.85
CA LEU A 99 -1.42 0.76 -5.76
C LEU A 99 -0.87 0.04 -4.53
N VAL A 100 -0.20 -1.10 -4.72
CA VAL A 100 0.49 -1.83 -3.64
C VAL A 100 1.55 -0.94 -2.98
N GLY A 101 2.36 -0.24 -3.78
CA GLY A 101 3.37 0.70 -3.28
C GLY A 101 2.76 1.83 -2.44
N LEU A 102 1.66 2.43 -2.91
CA LEU A 102 0.94 3.47 -2.19
C LEU A 102 0.38 2.94 -0.85
N LEU A 103 -0.32 1.81 -0.87
CA LEU A 103 -0.88 1.19 0.34
C LEU A 103 0.21 0.79 1.35
N PHE A 104 1.39 0.38 0.87
CA PHE A 104 2.52 0.08 1.74
C PHE A 104 3.02 1.33 2.47
N VAL A 105 3.15 2.46 1.78
CA VAL A 105 3.52 3.75 2.39
C VAL A 105 2.45 4.21 3.38
N VAL A 106 1.17 4.09 3.02
CA VAL A 106 0.04 4.43 3.91
C VAL A 106 0.05 3.57 5.17
N ARG A 107 0.26 2.26 5.04
CA ARG A 107 0.39 1.34 6.18
C ARG A 107 1.56 1.74 7.09
N ALA A 108 2.72 2.07 6.50
CA ALA A 108 3.89 2.50 7.26
C ALA A 108 3.60 3.79 8.05
N ALA A 109 2.94 4.77 7.40
CA ALA A 109 2.52 6.00 8.03
C ALA A 109 1.45 5.78 9.12
N ALA A 110 0.45 4.93 8.88
CA ALA A 110 -0.58 4.56 9.86
C ALA A 110 0.04 3.88 11.09
N SER A 111 1.00 2.98 10.87
CA SER A 111 1.73 2.27 11.93
C SER A 111 2.63 3.22 12.74
N ALA A 112 3.29 4.17 12.07
CA ALA A 112 4.07 5.21 12.74
C ALA A 112 3.17 6.12 13.58
N ARG A 113 2.00 6.51 13.05
CA ARG A 113 1.02 7.35 13.73
C ARG A 113 0.39 6.65 14.93
N SER A 114 0.02 5.38 14.81
CA SER A 114 -0.54 4.60 15.92
C SER A 114 0.49 4.42 17.05
N ARG A 115 1.76 4.16 16.72
CA ARG A 115 2.85 4.11 17.70
C ARG A 115 3.15 5.48 18.32
N ALA A 116 3.05 6.56 17.55
CA ALA A 116 3.18 7.91 18.07
C ALA A 116 2.05 8.28 19.05
N ARG A 117 0.84 7.75 18.87
CA ARG A 117 -0.26 7.86 19.84
C ARG A 117 -0.03 7.06 21.13
N LEU A 118 0.83 6.03 21.11
CA LEU A 118 1.18 5.24 22.29
C LEU A 118 2.31 5.87 23.12
N LEU A 119 3.17 6.69 22.50
CA LEU A 119 4.22 7.46 23.20
C LEU A 119 3.71 8.24 24.42
N PRO A 120 2.62 9.03 24.33
CA PRO A 120 2.15 9.78 25.49
C PRO A 120 1.68 8.87 26.63
N GLY A 121 1.00 7.75 26.33
CA GLY A 121 0.58 6.79 27.35
C GLY A 121 1.77 6.09 28.02
N LEU A 122 2.80 5.72 27.24
CA LEU A 122 4.02 5.12 27.76
C LEU A 122 4.81 6.08 28.63
N LEU A 123 4.90 7.35 28.23
CA LEU A 123 5.52 8.41 29.02
C LEU A 123 4.72 8.68 30.30
N LEU A 124 3.38 8.68 30.25
CA LEU A 124 2.53 8.81 31.44
C LEU A 124 2.72 7.65 32.41
N ALA A 125 2.80 6.42 31.90
CA ALA A 125 3.07 5.22 32.69
C ALA A 125 4.49 5.24 33.30
N ALA A 126 5.48 5.71 32.54
CA ALA A 126 6.84 5.84 33.04
C ALA A 126 6.97 6.95 34.09
N VAL A 127 6.23 8.07 33.93
CA VAL A 127 6.14 9.15 34.92
C VAL A 127 5.40 8.67 36.17
N SER A 128 4.30 7.94 36.03
CA SER A 128 3.54 7.43 37.19
C SER A 128 4.33 6.38 37.98
N ALA A 129 4.99 5.45 37.29
CA ALA A 129 5.93 4.51 37.90
C ALA A 129 7.09 5.27 38.59
N ALA A 130 7.57 6.34 37.96
CA ALA A 130 8.63 7.15 38.52
C ALA A 130 8.22 7.87 39.82
N VAL A 131 6.99 8.41 39.86
CA VAL A 131 6.41 9.03 41.06
C VAL A 131 6.23 8.01 42.18
N ILE A 132 5.76 6.80 41.88
CA ILE A 132 5.60 5.71 42.87
C ILE A 132 6.96 5.36 43.48
N VAL A 133 8.00 5.22 42.66
CA VAL A 133 9.37 4.94 43.14
C VAL A 133 9.87 6.08 44.03
N TYR A 134 9.71 7.34 43.62
CA TYR A 134 10.11 8.52 44.40
C TYR A 134 9.44 8.60 45.78
N VAL A 135 8.14 8.29 45.86
CA VAL A 135 7.39 8.26 47.13
C VAL A 135 7.86 7.10 48.00
N SER A 136 8.08 5.92 47.40
CA SER A 136 8.55 4.73 48.12
C SER A 136 9.97 4.87 48.70
N THR A 137 10.82 5.68 48.08
CA THR A 137 12.20 5.94 48.54
C THR A 137 12.33 7.15 49.47
N GLY A 138 11.22 7.72 49.95
CA GLY A 138 11.23 8.82 50.92
C GLY A 138 11.87 10.11 50.38
N GLY A 139 11.83 10.34 49.07
CA GLY A 139 12.32 11.58 48.45
C GLY A 139 13.78 11.57 47.99
N ALA A 140 14.49 10.43 48.08
CA ALA A 140 15.85 10.31 47.56
C ALA A 140 15.85 10.23 46.02
N VAL A 141 16.16 11.34 45.33
CA VAL A 141 16.17 11.42 43.85
C VAL A 141 17.54 11.03 43.30
N VAL A 142 17.60 9.96 42.51
CA VAL A 142 18.79 9.64 41.70
C VAL A 142 18.91 10.68 40.56
N PRO A 143 20.08 11.31 40.31
CA PRO A 143 20.22 12.44 39.38
C PRO A 143 19.70 12.18 37.96
N GLY A 144 19.90 10.97 37.41
CA GLY A 144 19.42 10.60 36.08
C GLY A 144 17.88 10.58 35.95
N PHE A 145 17.19 10.35 37.06
CA PHE A 145 15.74 10.21 37.12
C PHE A 145 15.01 11.55 36.95
N ARG A 146 15.61 12.63 37.46
CA ARG A 146 15.06 13.99 37.33
C ARG A 146 15.07 14.48 35.89
N SER A 147 16.07 14.08 35.10
CA SER A 147 16.13 14.37 33.67
C SER A 147 15.09 13.55 32.89
N PHE A 148 14.86 12.29 33.25
CA PHE A 148 13.86 11.46 32.60
C PHE A 148 12.42 11.99 32.78
N VAL A 149 12.07 12.43 33.99
CA VAL A 149 10.75 13.03 34.28
C VAL A 149 10.59 14.37 33.55
N ARG A 150 11.62 15.21 33.51
CA ARG A 150 11.58 16.48 32.75
C ARG A 150 11.44 16.25 31.24
N PHE A 151 12.18 15.30 30.69
CA PHE A 151 12.11 14.97 29.27
C PHE A 151 10.73 14.42 28.89
N SER A 152 10.16 13.57 29.76
CA SER A 152 8.82 13.01 29.58
C SER A 152 7.73 14.09 29.65
N LEU A 153 7.81 15.02 30.60
CA LEU A 153 6.90 16.17 30.73
C LEU A 153 7.01 17.13 29.53
N LEU A 154 8.23 17.39 29.05
CA LEU A 154 8.45 18.24 27.86
C LEU A 154 7.90 17.59 26.59
N MET A 155 8.11 16.28 26.40
CA MET A 155 7.53 15.52 25.29
C MET A 155 6.00 15.48 25.35
N LEU A 156 5.41 15.25 26.53
CA LEU A 156 3.95 15.34 26.71
C LEU A 156 3.42 16.75 26.39
N GLY A 157 4.08 17.79 26.91
CA GLY A 157 3.70 19.18 26.67
C GLY A 157 3.81 19.59 25.21
N PHE A 158 4.80 19.09 24.47
CA PHE A 158 4.94 19.33 23.04
C PHE A 158 3.88 18.59 22.21
N LEU A 159 3.55 17.36 22.61
CA LEU A 159 2.59 16.52 21.90
C LEU A 159 1.13 16.95 22.13
N PHE A 160 0.79 17.46 23.33
CA PHE A 160 -0.56 17.91 23.69
C PHE A 160 -0.74 19.44 23.72
N GLY A 161 0.34 20.22 23.71
CA GLY A 161 0.29 21.69 23.78
C GLY A 161 0.17 22.41 22.43
N SER A 162 0.12 21.67 21.32
CA SER A 162 -0.01 22.22 19.96
C SER A 162 -1.41 22.75 19.63
N ASP A 163 -2.41 22.52 20.48
CA ASP A 163 -3.71 23.19 20.41
C ASP A 163 -3.80 24.33 21.44
N ARG A 164 -3.06 25.42 21.19
CA ARG A 164 -3.47 26.73 21.70
C ARG A 164 -4.12 27.51 20.57
N PRO A 165 -5.42 27.88 20.67
CA PRO A 165 -6.02 28.79 19.72
C PRO A 165 -5.25 30.12 19.75
N ARG A 166 -4.74 30.54 18.59
CA ARG A 166 -4.31 31.93 18.38
C ARG A 166 -5.55 32.79 18.62
N ALA A 167 -5.60 33.44 19.78
CA ALA A 167 -6.58 34.50 20.00
C ALA A 167 -6.30 35.64 19.00
N PRO A 168 -7.33 36.14 18.30
CA PRO A 168 -7.17 37.19 17.31
C PRO A 168 -6.80 38.49 18.01
N GLY A 169 -5.83 39.20 17.43
CA GLY A 169 -5.55 40.58 17.80
C GLY A 169 -6.83 41.41 17.73
N ARG A 170 -7.11 42.16 18.79
CA ARG A 170 -7.97 43.32 18.72
C ARG A 170 -7.14 44.54 19.06
N ALA A 171 -7.03 45.38 18.04
CA ALA A 171 -6.59 46.75 18.10
C ALA A 171 -7.37 47.50 19.19
N GLY A 172 -6.64 48.31 19.95
CA GLY A 172 -7.15 49.50 20.62
C GLY A 172 -6.53 50.71 19.94
#